data_AF-A0A662SNP6-F1
#
_entry.id   AF-A0A662SNP6-F1
#
_cell.length_a   1.000
_cell.length_b   1.000
_cell.length_c   1.000
_cell.angle_alpha   90.00
_cell.angle_beta   90.00
_cell.angle_gamma   90.00
#
_symmetry.space_group_name_H-M   'P 1'
#
loop_
_entity.id
_entity.type
_entity.pdbx_description
1 polymer ?
#
loop_
_entity_poly.entity_id
_entity_poly.type
_entity_poly.pdbx_seq_one_letter_code
_entity_poly.pdbx_strand_id
1 'polypeptide(L)'
;MGGMEERLNEVFKALSHPVRRAILSELSAGERRYSELMKAVGVDSATLSFHLRALRGLIEGEGGRYRLTRVGRAAASLMEALEERDELETYRRVVTGLALGFAVAGLVTMAGALLLDYPPPKLSFQLGLTFLTLPLWLNRRVLLARRGSPALNLSLLVIALLLYAVVLPAISAFLF
;
A
#
# COMPACT_ATOMS: atom_id res chain seq x y z
N MET A 1 -16.76 -32.74 18.95
CA MET A 1 -15.58 -31.87 18.69
C MET A 1 -15.58 -31.19 17.31
N GLY A 2 -16.43 -31.54 16.33
CA GLY A 2 -16.31 -31.00 14.95
C GLY A 2 -16.97 -29.65 14.61
N GLY A 3 -17.82 -29.06 15.48
CA GLY A 3 -18.64 -27.90 15.09
C GLY A 3 -17.86 -26.60 14.81
N MET A 4 -16.70 -26.40 15.44
CA MET A 4 -15.86 -25.21 15.21
C MET A 4 -15.01 -25.34 13.94
N GLU A 5 -14.46 -26.53 13.67
CA GLU A 5 -13.73 -26.81 12.44
C GLU A 5 -14.63 -26.68 11.21
N GLU A 6 -15.86 -27.20 11.27
CA GLU A 6 -16.86 -27.06 10.22
C GLU A 6 -17.14 -25.58 9.90
N ARG A 7 -17.40 -24.78 10.94
CA ARG A 7 -17.62 -23.33 10.80
C ARG A 7 -16.41 -22.61 10.21
N LEU A 8 -15.20 -22.95 10.65
CA LEU A 8 -13.98 -22.36 10.10
C LEU A 8 -13.82 -22.72 8.62
N ASN A 9 -14.05 -23.99 8.26
CA ASN A 9 -14.00 -24.44 6.87
C ASN A 9 -15.03 -23.71 5.99
N GLU A 10 -16.25 -23.47 6.48
CA GLU A 10 -17.25 -22.67 5.77
C GLU A 10 -16.77 -21.23 5.54
N VAL A 11 -16.20 -20.59 6.56
CA VAL A 11 -15.62 -19.24 6.44
C VAL A 11 -14.50 -19.24 5.40
N PHE A 12 -13.52 -20.14 5.50
CA PHE A 12 -12.41 -20.19 4.56
C PHE A 12 -12.86 -20.50 3.12
N LYS A 13 -13.82 -21.41 2.96
CA LYS A 13 -14.45 -21.69 1.67
C LYS A 13 -15.10 -20.43 1.11
N ALA A 14 -15.84 -19.67 1.93
CA ALA A 14 -16.42 -18.39 1.52
C ALA A 14 -15.35 -17.35 1.15
N LEU A 15 -14.21 -17.29 1.83
CA LEU A 15 -13.14 -16.33 1.54
C LEU A 15 -12.24 -16.71 0.34
N SER A 16 -12.28 -17.96 -0.12
CA SER A 16 -11.40 -18.45 -1.20
C SER A 16 -11.58 -17.75 -2.56
N HIS A 17 -12.71 -17.08 -2.81
CA HIS A 17 -13.00 -16.48 -4.12
C HIS A 17 -12.90 -14.94 -4.10
N PRO A 18 -12.22 -14.31 -5.07
CA PRO A 18 -11.99 -12.86 -5.08
C PRO A 18 -13.28 -12.04 -5.05
N VAL A 19 -14.28 -12.40 -5.85
CA VAL A 19 -15.59 -11.72 -5.85
C VAL A 19 -16.27 -11.73 -4.48
N ARG A 20 -16.13 -12.83 -3.70
CA ARG A 20 -16.73 -12.92 -2.36
C ARG A 20 -16.00 -12.02 -1.36
N ARG A 21 -14.67 -11.93 -1.47
CA ARG A 21 -13.87 -10.98 -0.68
C ARG A 21 -14.22 -9.53 -1.02
N ALA A 22 -14.40 -9.22 -2.30
CA ALA A 22 -14.82 -7.90 -2.76
C ALA A 22 -16.21 -7.50 -2.20
N ILE A 23 -17.19 -8.43 -2.22
CA ILE A 23 -18.50 -8.20 -1.60
C ILE A 23 -18.36 -7.89 -0.10
N LEU A 24 -17.57 -8.68 0.63
CA LEU A 24 -17.36 -8.48 2.07
C LEU A 24 -16.64 -7.15 2.37
N SER A 25 -15.68 -6.74 1.51
CA SER A 25 -15.01 -5.44 1.58
C SER A 25 -16.01 -4.29 1.40
N GLU A 26 -16.84 -4.33 0.36
CA GLU A 26 -17.88 -3.31 0.12
C GLU A 26 -18.86 -3.19 1.29
N LEU A 27 -19.22 -4.32 1.90
CA LEU A 27 -20.12 -4.36 3.05
C LEU A 27 -19.44 -3.97 4.38
N SER A 28 -18.10 -3.97 4.44
CA SER A 28 -17.36 -3.47 5.60
C SER A 28 -17.44 -1.94 5.71
N ALA A 29 -17.58 -1.25 4.57
CA ALA A 29 -17.77 0.20 4.51
C ALA A 29 -19.20 0.64 4.84
N GLY A 30 -20.17 -0.29 4.83
CA GLY A 30 -21.57 -0.01 5.17
C GLY A 30 -22.55 -0.95 4.49
N GLU A 31 -23.83 -0.84 4.85
CA GLU A 31 -24.88 -1.64 4.19
C GLU A 31 -25.05 -1.23 2.72
N ARG A 32 -25.27 -2.20 1.83
CA ARG A 32 -25.42 -1.97 0.39
C ARG A 32 -26.64 -2.68 -0.18
N ARG A 33 -27.26 -2.09 -1.19
CA ARG A 33 -28.30 -2.73 -1.99
C ARG A 33 -27.70 -3.75 -2.95
N TYR A 34 -28.54 -4.68 -3.41
CA TYR A 34 -28.15 -5.67 -4.40
C TYR A 34 -27.52 -5.06 -5.67
N SER A 35 -28.16 -4.03 -6.24
CA SER A 35 -27.67 -3.35 -7.45
C SER A 35 -26.36 -2.59 -7.22
N GLU A 36 -26.14 -2.06 -6.02
CA GLU A 36 -24.90 -1.39 -5.63
C GLU A 36 -23.75 -2.40 -5.56
N LEU A 37 -23.97 -3.56 -4.93
CA LEU A 37 -22.99 -4.66 -4.89
C LEU A 37 -22.69 -5.18 -6.29
N MET A 38 -23.71 -5.34 -7.14
CA MET A 38 -23.56 -5.79 -8.53
C MET A 38 -22.65 -4.84 -9.30
N LYS A 39 -22.88 -3.52 -9.17
CA LYS A 39 -22.09 -2.49 -9.83
C LYS A 39 -20.66 -2.40 -9.26
N ALA A 40 -20.51 -2.44 -7.94
CA ALA A 40 -19.22 -2.30 -7.28
C ALA A 40 -18.28 -3.47 -7.60
N VAL A 41 -18.81 -4.69 -7.60
CA VAL A 41 -18.02 -5.90 -7.84
C VAL A 41 -17.94 -6.29 -9.32
N GLY A 42 -18.78 -5.70 -10.17
CA GLY A 42 -18.68 -5.81 -11.62
C GLY A 42 -19.12 -7.18 -12.18
N VAL A 43 -20.13 -7.80 -11.57
CA VAL A 43 -20.65 -9.11 -11.99
C VAL A 43 -22.12 -9.01 -12.41
N ASP A 44 -22.61 -9.96 -13.20
CA ASP A 44 -24.02 -10.04 -13.54
C ASP A 44 -24.87 -10.52 -12.34
N SER A 45 -26.19 -10.39 -12.47
CA SER A 45 -27.13 -10.75 -11.40
C SER A 45 -27.09 -12.24 -11.03
N ALA A 46 -27.00 -13.16 -11.99
CA ALA A 46 -26.98 -14.59 -11.67
C ALA A 46 -25.71 -14.96 -10.88
N THR A 47 -24.58 -14.39 -11.31
CA THR A 47 -23.27 -14.54 -10.65
C THR A 47 -23.28 -13.93 -9.24
N LEU A 48 -23.81 -12.71 -9.06
CA LEU A 48 -23.93 -12.10 -7.73
C LEU A 48 -24.78 -12.95 -6.79
N SER A 49 -25.96 -13.39 -7.25
CA SER A 49 -26.86 -14.26 -6.48
C SER A 49 -26.21 -15.59 -6.08
N PHE A 50 -25.35 -16.16 -6.93
CA PHE A 50 -24.55 -17.34 -6.59
C PHE A 50 -23.56 -17.04 -5.45
N HIS A 51 -22.82 -15.93 -5.55
CA HIS A 51 -21.85 -15.55 -4.52
C HIS A 51 -22.49 -15.17 -3.19
N LEU A 52 -23.61 -14.44 -3.18
CA LEU A 52 -24.34 -14.09 -1.95
C LEU A 52 -24.87 -15.34 -1.23
N ARG A 53 -25.31 -16.37 -1.97
CA ARG A 53 -25.69 -17.66 -1.37
C ARG A 53 -24.50 -18.35 -0.70
N ALA A 54 -23.32 -18.31 -1.31
CA ALA A 54 -22.11 -18.88 -0.74
C ALA A 54 -21.54 -18.06 0.44
N LEU A 55 -22.02 -16.83 0.64
CA LEU A 55 -21.68 -15.96 1.78
C LEU A 55 -22.68 -16.07 2.95
N ARG A 56 -23.66 -16.97 2.87
CA ARG A 56 -24.62 -17.19 3.96
C ARG A 56 -23.90 -17.44 5.28
N GLY A 57 -24.34 -16.75 6.33
CA GLY A 57 -23.71 -16.77 7.66
C GLY A 57 -22.65 -15.68 7.87
N LEU A 58 -22.01 -15.18 6.80
CA LEU A 58 -21.13 -14.00 6.84
C LEU A 58 -21.89 -12.71 6.54
N ILE A 59 -22.94 -12.80 5.74
CA ILE A 59 -23.81 -11.68 5.41
C ILE A 59 -25.25 -11.98 5.86
N GLU A 60 -25.98 -10.92 6.14
CA GLU A 60 -27.42 -10.94 6.38
C GLU A 60 -28.07 -9.85 5.51
N GLY A 61 -29.29 -10.11 5.04
CA GLY A 61 -30.01 -9.14 4.22
C GLY A 61 -31.52 -9.28 4.39
N GLU A 62 -32.12 -8.27 4.98
CA GLU A 62 -33.58 -8.10 5.07
C GLU A 62 -33.97 -6.82 4.31
N GLY A 63 -35.05 -6.89 3.53
CA GLY A 63 -35.60 -5.70 2.85
C GLY A 63 -34.76 -5.13 1.70
N GLY A 64 -33.93 -5.95 1.04
CA GLY A 64 -33.17 -5.55 -0.16
C GLY A 64 -31.85 -4.83 0.10
N ARG A 65 -31.42 -4.75 1.37
CA ARG A 65 -30.07 -4.33 1.77
C ARG A 65 -29.32 -5.50 2.38
N TYR A 66 -28.01 -5.53 2.18
CA TYR A 66 -27.10 -6.51 2.74
C TYR A 66 -26.15 -5.82 3.71
N ARG A 67 -25.79 -6.53 4.77
CA ARG A 67 -24.83 -6.10 5.79
C ARG A 67 -24.02 -7.30 6.28
N LEU A 68 -22.86 -7.04 6.87
CA LEU A 68 -22.05 -8.09 7.48
C LEU A 68 -22.68 -8.57 8.80
N THR A 69 -22.66 -9.88 9.04
CA THR A 69 -22.91 -10.44 10.37
C THR A 69 -21.71 -10.18 11.28
N ARG A 70 -21.78 -10.59 12.56
CA ARG A 70 -20.63 -10.53 13.46
C ARG A 70 -19.43 -11.34 12.96
N VAL A 71 -19.69 -12.53 12.38
CA VAL A 71 -18.65 -13.39 11.81
C VAL A 71 -18.11 -12.77 10.51
N GLY A 72 -19.00 -12.22 9.67
CA GLY A 72 -18.58 -11.49 8.46
C GLY A 72 -17.69 -10.29 8.75
N ARG A 73 -17.98 -9.52 9.80
CA ARG A 73 -17.12 -8.42 10.24
C ARG A 73 -15.73 -8.90 10.67
N ALA A 74 -15.66 -9.95 11.48
CA ALA A 74 -14.38 -10.52 11.89
C ALA A 74 -13.56 -11.03 10.68
N ALA A 75 -14.23 -11.66 9.71
CA ALA A 75 -13.60 -12.10 8.47
C ALA A 75 -13.10 -10.91 7.61
N ALA A 76 -13.90 -9.84 7.49
CA ALA A 76 -13.50 -8.62 6.77
C ALA A 76 -12.30 -7.94 7.43
N SER A 77 -12.30 -7.78 8.75
CA SER A 77 -11.16 -7.21 9.48
C SER A 77 -9.88 -8.05 9.35
N LEU A 78 -10.00 -9.38 9.28
CA LEU A 78 -8.84 -10.24 9.01
C LEU A 78 -8.28 -10.00 7.61
N MET A 79 -9.14 -9.87 6.59
CA MET A 79 -8.69 -9.58 5.22
C MET A 79 -8.00 -8.23 5.13
N GLU A 80 -8.57 -7.19 5.75
CA GLU A 80 -7.98 -5.85 5.80
C GLU A 80 -6.60 -5.86 6.47
N ALA A 81 -6.46 -6.58 7.59
CA ALA A 81 -5.18 -6.71 8.29
C ALA A 81 -4.10 -7.46 7.49
N LEU A 82 -4.50 -8.40 6.62
CA LEU A 82 -3.58 -9.10 5.72
C LEU A 82 -3.16 -8.22 4.55
N GLU A 83 -4.10 -7.47 3.97
CA GLU A 83 -3.84 -6.55 2.86
C GLU A 83 -2.89 -5.41 3.29
N GLU A 84 -3.10 -4.85 4.49
CA GLU A 84 -2.19 -3.83 5.04
C GLU A 84 -0.75 -4.36 5.22
N ARG A 85 -0.60 -5.63 5.65
CA ARG A 85 0.73 -6.25 5.80
C ARG A 85 1.44 -6.41 4.45
N ASP A 86 0.74 -6.88 3.43
CA ASP A 86 1.31 -7.10 2.09
C ASP A 86 1.77 -5.78 1.44
N GLU A 87 1.00 -4.71 1.62
CA GLU A 87 1.37 -3.38 1.14
C GLU A 87 2.62 -2.83 1.84
N LEU A 88 2.72 -3.00 3.16
CA LEU A 88 3.89 -2.59 3.95
C LEU A 88 5.15 -3.35 3.55
N GLU A 89 5.04 -4.66 3.29
CA GLU A 89 6.16 -5.46 2.80
C GLU A 89 6.61 -5.03 1.41
N THR A 90 5.67 -4.79 0.50
CA THR A 90 5.96 -4.32 -0.86
C THR A 90 6.67 -2.96 -0.81
N TYR A 91 6.16 -2.03 -0.01
CA TYR A 91 6.79 -0.74 0.21
C TYR A 91 8.20 -0.87 0.79
N ARG A 92 8.38 -1.70 1.83
CA ARG A 92 9.69 -1.96 2.43
C ARG A 92 10.68 -2.51 1.39
N ARG A 93 10.26 -3.44 0.53
CA ARG A 93 11.11 -3.98 -0.56
C ARG A 93 11.50 -2.90 -1.56
N VAL A 94 10.57 -2.04 -1.97
CA VAL A 94 10.85 -0.94 -2.91
C VAL A 94 11.81 0.09 -2.29
N VAL A 95 11.56 0.52 -1.05
CA VAL A 95 12.42 1.50 -0.36
C VAL A 95 13.82 0.94 -0.10
N THR A 96 13.91 -0.31 0.34
CA THR A 96 15.22 -0.97 0.53
C THR A 96 15.97 -1.15 -0.79
N GLY A 97 15.28 -1.52 -1.87
CA GLY A 97 15.87 -1.60 -3.21
C GLY A 97 16.38 -0.25 -3.71
N LEU A 98 15.60 0.83 -3.55
CA LEU A 98 16.02 2.19 -3.89
C LEU A 98 17.23 2.64 -3.06
N ALA A 99 17.20 2.43 -1.74
CA ALA A 99 18.31 2.78 -0.85
C ALA A 99 19.60 2.04 -1.25
N LEU A 100 19.51 0.75 -1.59
CA LEU A 100 20.64 -0.02 -2.10
C LEU A 100 21.15 0.54 -3.43
N GLY A 101 20.25 0.84 -4.38
CA GLY A 101 20.60 1.43 -5.67
C GLY A 101 21.34 2.76 -5.52
N PHE A 102 20.85 3.64 -4.65
CA PHE A 102 21.52 4.92 -4.33
C PHE A 102 22.86 4.72 -3.65
N ALA A 103 22.98 3.78 -2.71
CA ALA A 103 24.26 3.45 -2.08
C ALA A 103 25.30 2.96 -3.10
N VAL A 104 24.89 2.07 -4.02
CA VAL A 104 25.76 1.57 -5.10
C VAL A 104 26.17 2.70 -6.05
N ALA A 105 25.23 3.54 -6.50
CA ALA A 105 25.53 4.67 -7.36
C ALA A 105 26.50 5.67 -6.69
N GLY A 106 26.31 5.93 -5.39
CA GLY A 106 27.23 6.75 -4.59
C GLY A 106 28.63 6.15 -4.50
N LEU A 107 28.75 4.83 -4.29
CA LEU A 107 30.05 4.15 -4.27
C LEU A 107 30.74 4.19 -5.64
N VAL A 108 30.00 3.95 -6.73
CA VAL A 108 30.54 3.98 -8.11
C VAL A 108 31.03 5.38 -8.48
N THR A 109 30.25 6.42 -8.18
CA THR A 109 30.65 7.80 -8.43
C THR A 109 31.88 8.20 -7.61
N MET A 110 31.94 7.79 -6.33
CA MET A 110 33.10 8.04 -5.47
C MET A 110 34.36 7.33 -5.97
N ALA A 111 34.26 6.06 -6.39
CA ALA A 111 35.38 5.32 -6.97
C ALA A 111 35.85 5.94 -8.29
N GLY A 112 34.91 6.34 -9.16
CA GLY A 112 35.24 7.01 -10.43
C GLY A 112 35.95 8.35 -10.22
N ALA A 113 35.50 9.17 -9.27
CA ALA A 113 36.15 10.43 -8.94
C ALA A 113 37.59 10.24 -8.44
N LEU A 114 37.83 9.19 -7.64
CA LEU A 114 39.17 8.83 -7.16
C LEU A 114 40.09 8.36 -8.30
N LEU A 115 39.56 7.57 -9.24
CA LEU A 115 40.33 7.06 -10.39
C LEU A 115 40.68 8.14 -11.42
N LEU A 116 39.84 9.16 -11.56
CA LEU A 116 40.00 10.24 -12.55
C LEU A 116 40.75 11.47 -12.00
N ASP A 117 41.30 11.39 -10.78
CA ASP A 117 42.02 12.47 -10.10
C ASP A 117 41.24 13.80 -10.08
N TYR A 118 39.90 13.70 -9.98
CA TYR A 118 38.99 14.83 -9.92
C TYR A 118 39.07 15.50 -8.53
N PRO A 119 39.08 16.84 -8.41
CA PRO A 119 39.39 17.54 -7.15
C PRO A 119 38.44 17.17 -5.97
N PRO A 120 38.93 17.22 -4.70
CA PRO A 120 38.45 16.36 -3.61
C PRO A 120 37.31 16.99 -2.76
N PRO A 121 36.84 16.34 -1.68
CA PRO A 121 35.77 15.35 -1.59
C PRO A 121 34.51 15.87 -0.87
N LYS A 122 34.41 17.20 -0.64
CA LYS A 122 33.30 17.79 0.14
C LYS A 122 31.97 17.66 -0.61
N LEU A 123 32.00 17.82 -1.93
CA LEU A 123 30.83 17.67 -2.79
C LEU A 123 30.39 16.20 -2.90
N SER A 124 31.34 15.26 -3.00
CA SER A 124 31.05 13.82 -3.12
C SER A 124 30.52 13.21 -1.82
N PHE A 125 31.04 13.62 -0.67
CA PHE A 125 30.54 13.17 0.63
C PHE A 125 29.14 13.71 0.92
N GLN A 126 28.88 14.99 0.62
CA GLN A 126 27.55 15.60 0.80
C GLN A 126 26.52 15.01 -0.15
N LEU A 127 26.86 14.78 -1.42
CA LEU A 127 25.98 14.10 -2.39
C LEU A 127 25.65 12.67 -1.93
N GLY A 128 26.66 11.91 -1.49
CA GLY A 128 26.46 10.57 -0.93
C GLY A 128 25.54 10.59 0.30
N LEU A 129 25.73 11.54 1.22
CA LEU A 129 24.89 11.70 2.41
C LEU A 129 23.45 12.08 2.06
N THR A 130 23.25 12.95 1.05
CA THR A 130 21.90 13.31 0.58
C THR A 130 21.19 12.12 -0.07
N PHE A 131 21.88 11.31 -0.87
CA PHE A 131 21.30 10.10 -1.48
C PHE A 131 21.00 9.01 -0.45
N LEU A 132 21.80 8.90 0.62
CA LEU A 132 21.60 7.93 1.69
C LEU A 132 20.44 8.31 2.63
N THR A 133 20.24 9.61 2.86
CA THR A 133 19.23 10.14 3.81
C THR A 133 17.87 10.43 3.16
N LEU A 134 17.82 10.61 1.83
CA LEU A 134 16.60 10.83 1.05
C LEU A 134 15.50 9.78 1.32
N PRO A 135 15.80 8.45 1.29
CA PRO A 135 14.78 7.43 1.49
C PRO A 135 14.26 7.40 2.94
N LEU A 136 15.12 7.72 3.91
CA LEU A 136 14.80 7.74 5.34
C LEU A 136 13.92 8.95 5.71
N TRP A 137 14.17 10.11 5.11
CA TRP A 137 13.34 11.31 5.30
C TRP A 137 11.95 11.15 4.65
N LEU A 138 11.88 10.50 3.48
CA LEU A 138 10.63 10.13 2.83
C LEU A 138 9.83 9.12 3.66
N ASN A 139 10.50 8.10 4.22
CA ASN A 139 9.88 7.02 4.99
C ASN A 139 9.07 7.54 6.19
N ARG A 140 9.60 8.49 6.97
CA ARG A 140 8.93 8.97 8.20
C ARG A 140 7.68 9.81 7.95
N ARG A 141 7.60 10.55 6.83
CA ARG A 141 6.43 11.40 6.50
C ARG A 141 5.40 10.68 5.63
N VAL A 142 5.83 9.75 4.78
CA VAL A 142 4.92 8.89 4.01
C VAL A 142 4.18 7.89 4.92
N LEU A 143 4.83 7.40 5.98
CA LEU A 143 4.20 6.55 7.00
C LEU A 143 3.05 7.25 7.77
N LEU A 144 3.12 8.57 7.97
CA LEU A 144 2.10 9.32 8.72
C LEU A 144 0.96 9.86 7.85
N ALA A 145 1.11 9.84 6.52
CA ALA A 145 0.13 10.40 5.58
C ALA A 145 -0.95 9.40 5.12
N ARG A 146 -1.05 8.20 5.73
CA ARG A 146 -2.09 7.21 5.40
C ARG A 146 -3.47 7.62 5.94
N ARG A 147 -4.08 8.58 5.25
CA ARG A 147 -5.54 8.64 5.04
C ARG A 147 -5.80 9.02 3.56
N GLY A 148 -5.77 8.00 2.71
CA GLY A 148 -6.71 7.87 1.58
C GLY A 148 -6.57 8.72 0.32
N SER A 149 -5.47 9.45 0.06
CA SER A 149 -5.36 10.20 -1.22
C SER A 149 -4.03 10.00 -1.95
N PRO A 150 -4.01 9.34 -3.13
CA PRO A 150 -2.82 9.25 -3.97
C PRO A 150 -2.31 10.62 -4.42
N ALA A 151 -3.18 11.63 -4.48
CA ALA A 151 -2.81 13.00 -4.80
C ALA A 151 -1.95 13.65 -3.70
N LEU A 152 -2.16 13.30 -2.42
CA LEU A 152 -1.32 13.78 -1.32
C LEU A 152 0.08 13.16 -1.33
N ASN A 153 0.19 11.89 -1.73
CA ASN A 153 1.49 11.24 -1.88
C ASN A 153 2.27 11.83 -3.05
N LEU A 154 1.59 12.08 -4.18
CA LEU A 154 2.21 12.71 -5.34
C LEU A 154 2.64 14.15 -5.03
N SER A 155 1.81 14.92 -4.31
CA SER A 155 2.17 16.30 -3.94
C SER A 155 3.35 16.34 -2.97
N LEU A 156 3.41 15.44 -2.00
CA LEU A 156 4.58 15.32 -1.10
C LEU A 156 5.86 14.96 -1.85
N LEU A 157 5.78 14.07 -2.84
CA LEU A 157 6.91 13.69 -3.69
C LEU A 157 7.40 14.87 -4.55
N VAL A 158 6.47 15.59 -5.18
CA VAL A 158 6.76 16.77 -6.00
C VAL A 158 7.37 17.89 -5.15
N ILE A 159 6.84 18.13 -3.94
CA ILE A 159 7.39 19.11 -2.99
C ILE A 159 8.81 18.74 -2.57
N ALA A 160 9.09 17.46 -2.31
CA ALA A 160 10.43 16.99 -1.97
C ALA A 160 11.42 17.18 -3.14
N LEU A 161 11.00 16.87 -4.37
CA LEU A 161 11.78 17.11 -5.59
C LEU A 161 12.04 18.60 -5.84
N LEU A 162 11.04 19.46 -5.62
CA LEU A 162 11.20 20.92 -5.76
C LEU A 162 12.13 21.51 -4.69
N LEU A 163 11.98 21.10 -3.43
CA LEU A 163 12.92 21.47 -2.37
C LEU A 163 14.35 21.05 -2.72
N TYR A 164 14.52 19.85 -3.29
CA TYR A 164 15.82 19.37 -3.74
C TYR A 164 16.39 20.20 -4.90
N ALA A 165 15.56 20.50 -5.91
CA ALA A 165 15.94 21.33 -7.05
C ALA A 165 16.33 22.77 -6.64
N VAL A 166 15.83 23.26 -5.50
CA VAL A 166 16.19 24.57 -4.93
C VAL A 166 17.42 24.48 -4.02
N VAL A 167 17.60 23.38 -3.30
CA VAL A 167 18.73 23.18 -2.38
C VAL A 167 20.02 22.86 -3.13
N LEU A 168 19.97 22.12 -4.24
CA LEU A 168 21.16 21.78 -5.03
C LEU A 168 21.93 23.02 -5.56
N PRO A 169 21.26 24.00 -6.21
CA PRO A 169 21.90 25.21 -6.70
C PRO A 169 22.40 26.11 -5.56
N ALA A 170 21.68 26.14 -4.43
CA ALA A 170 22.06 26.93 -3.27
C ALA A 170 23.33 26.38 -2.61
N ILE A 171 23.46 25.05 -2.53
CA ILE A 171 24.69 24.39 -2.07
C ILE A 171 25.83 24.61 -3.07
N SER A 172 25.58 24.53 -4.38
CA SER A 172 26.62 24.78 -5.38
C SER A 172 27.09 26.24 -5.40
N ALA A 173 26.18 27.21 -5.22
CA ALA A 173 26.52 28.64 -5.21
C ALA A 173 27.27 29.09 -3.94
N PHE A 174 27.20 28.32 -2.86
CA PHE A 174 27.96 28.57 -1.62
C PHE A 174 29.37 27.95 -1.64
N LEU A 175 29.67 27.14 -2.65
CA LEU A 175 30.89 26.31 -2.74
C LEU A 175 31.79 26.68 -3.92
N PHE A 176 31.39 27.62 -4.78
CA PHE A 176 32.19 28.22 -5.84
C PHE A 176 32.44 29.71 -5.55
#